data_AF-A0A2M7HX97-F1
#
_entry.id   AF-A0A2M7HX97-F1
#
_cell.length_a   1.000
_cell.length_b   1.000
_cell.length_c   1.000
_cell.angle_alpha   90.00
_cell.angle_beta   90.00
_cell.angle_gamma   90.00
#
_symmetry.space_group_name_H-M   'P 1'
#
loop_
_entity.id
_entity.type
_entity.pdbx_description
1 polymer ?
#
loop_
_entity_poly.entity_id
_entity_poly.type
_entity_poly.pdbx_seq_one_letter_code
_entity_poly.pdbx_strand_id
1 'polypeptide(L)'
;MNGLQIKQKMFIGILVPLAMLLVIGFIAINMMGKIESGVERIYNDRVVPLDDLKVIADKYAVDVIDAINKANAGGFSAPQAIDALESARSMVNQHWQKYLATELTREESQLAQQAERLFSPANQQIEQLISRLQLLNGNLAHQLNTDILPLYQAVDPISGKISELIALQIKIAGQEKDTVKGIYQSSISIFMILAGLAMLISIGIGL
;
A
#
# COMPACT_ATOMS: atom_id res chain seq x y z
N MET A 1 36.08 7.40 -46.04
CA MET A 1 35.77 8.85 -45.96
C MET A 1 36.81 9.69 -46.73
N ASN A 2 37.19 9.31 -47.95
CA ASN A 2 38.38 9.87 -48.60
C ASN A 2 38.14 11.21 -49.35
N GLY A 3 37.06 11.92 -49.02
CA GLY A 3 36.68 13.20 -49.65
C GLY A 3 36.27 14.32 -48.68
N LEU A 4 36.34 14.11 -47.36
CA LEU A 4 36.00 15.14 -46.36
C LEU A 4 37.23 15.99 -46.02
N GLN A 5 37.06 17.31 -45.95
CA GLN A 5 38.11 18.23 -45.50
C GLN A 5 38.35 18.09 -43.98
N ILE A 6 39.58 18.31 -43.51
CA ILE A 6 39.97 18.17 -42.09
C ILE A 6 39.04 18.98 -41.16
N LYS A 7 38.63 20.19 -41.55
CA LYS A 7 37.68 21.02 -40.80
C LYS A 7 36.31 20.34 -40.60
N GLN A 8 35.82 19.62 -41.62
CA GLN A 8 34.56 18.88 -41.53
C GLN A 8 34.69 17.67 -40.60
N LYS A 9 35.83 16.96 -40.66
CA LYS A 9 36.12 15.88 -39.70
C LYS A 9 36.13 16.37 -38.25
N MET A 10 36.78 17.50 -37.96
CA MET A 10 36.80 18.11 -36.62
C MET A 10 35.40 18.53 -36.16
N PHE A 11 34.61 19.15 -37.04
CA PHE A 11 33.26 19.59 -36.69
C PHE A 11 32.33 18.41 -36.38
N ILE A 12 32.34 17.37 -37.23
CA ILE A 12 31.55 16.14 -37.04
C ILE A 12 31.99 15.38 -35.78
N GLY A 13 33.31 15.33 -35.53
CA GLY A 13 33.89 14.66 -34.36
C GLY A 13 33.51 15.29 -33.03
N ILE A 14 33.07 16.56 -33.02
CA ILE A 14 32.55 17.24 -31.82
C ILE A 14 31.01 17.18 -31.79
N LEU A 15 30.35 17.48 -32.92
CA LEU A 15 28.90 17.62 -32.97
C LEU A 15 28.17 16.30 -32.68
N VAL A 16 28.67 15.18 -33.22
CA VAL A 16 28.02 13.88 -33.08
C VAL A 16 28.05 13.37 -31.63
N PRO A 17 29.19 13.38 -30.90
CA PRO A 17 29.19 13.07 -29.47
C PRO A 17 28.30 13.99 -28.64
N LEU A 18 28.26 15.29 -28.95
CA LEU A 18 27.40 16.23 -28.25
C LEU A 18 25.91 15.89 -28.41
N ALA A 19 25.49 15.60 -29.65
CA ALA A 19 24.13 15.19 -29.96
C ALA A 19 23.76 13.87 -29.27
N MET A 20 24.68 12.89 -29.25
CA MET A 20 24.47 11.63 -28.54
C MET A 20 24.35 11.83 -27.02
N LEU A 21 25.14 12.74 -26.43
CA LEU A 21 25.05 13.07 -25.02
C LEU A 21 23.68 13.66 -24.68
N LEU A 22 23.14 14.55 -25.52
CA LEU A 22 21.77 15.07 -25.35
C LEU A 22 20.71 13.97 -25.42
N VAL A 23 20.83 13.04 -26.37
CA VAL A 23 19.91 11.89 -26.49
C VAL A 23 19.98 10.98 -25.27
N ILE A 24 21.18 10.64 -24.81
CA ILE A 24 21.39 9.83 -23.59
C ILE A 24 20.79 10.55 -22.38
N GLY A 25 21.06 11.85 -22.22
CA GLY A 25 20.51 12.67 -21.14
C GLY A 25 18.98 12.69 -21.15
N PHE A 26 18.37 12.88 -22.33
CA PHE A 26 16.92 12.83 -22.47
C PHE A 26 16.34 11.47 -22.08
N ILE A 27 16.93 10.37 -22.56
CA ILE A 27 16.50 9.02 -22.20
C ILE A 27 16.67 8.78 -20.70
N ALA A 28 17.76 9.25 -20.10
CA ALA A 28 18.03 9.12 -18.67
C ALA A 28 16.97 9.81 -17.81
N ILE A 29 16.60 11.04 -18.14
CA ILE A 29 15.54 11.77 -17.44
C ILE A 29 14.21 11.02 -17.57
N ASN A 30 13.87 10.54 -18.77
CA ASN A 30 12.62 9.79 -18.99
C ASN A 30 12.57 8.48 -18.19
N MET A 31 13.66 7.72 -18.14
CA MET A 31 13.71 6.46 -17.38
C MET A 31 13.69 6.72 -15.87
N MET A 32 14.40 7.75 -15.40
CA MET A 32 14.36 8.15 -13.99
C MET A 32 12.95 8.57 -13.58
N GLY A 33 12.23 9.31 -14.43
CA GLY A 33 10.83 9.65 -14.19
C GLY A 33 9.93 8.42 -14.04
N LYS A 34 10.14 7.35 -14.82
CA LYS A 34 9.39 6.11 -14.68
C LYS A 34 9.69 5.36 -13.38
N ILE A 35 10.95 5.41 -12.92
CA ILE A 35 11.35 4.85 -11.63
C ILE A 35 10.66 5.62 -10.50
N GLU A 36 10.69 6.95 -10.56
CA GLU A 36 10.04 7.82 -9.58
C GLU A 36 8.54 7.54 -9.49
N SER A 37 7.83 7.54 -10.61
CA SER A 37 6.39 7.21 -10.61
C SER A 37 6.11 5.81 -10.08
N GLY A 38 7.03 4.84 -10.25
CA GLY A 38 6.89 3.52 -9.66
C GLY A 38 7.06 3.53 -8.13
N VAL A 39 7.99 4.34 -7.61
CA VAL A 39 8.14 4.56 -6.16
C VAL A 39 6.89 5.23 -5.59
N GLU A 40 6.34 6.23 -6.28
CA GLU A 40 5.09 6.88 -5.88
C GLU A 40 3.93 5.90 -5.82
N ARG A 41 3.76 5.02 -6.82
CA ARG A 41 2.71 3.97 -6.79
C ARG A 41 2.89 2.99 -5.63
N ILE A 42 4.12 2.56 -5.35
CA ILE A 42 4.41 1.69 -4.20
C ILE A 42 3.97 2.39 -2.89
N TYR A 43 4.27 3.67 -2.74
CA TYR A 43 3.97 4.38 -1.51
C TYR A 43 2.50 4.81 -1.41
N ASN A 44 2.05 5.68 -2.31
CA ASN A 44 0.74 6.32 -2.26
C ASN A 44 -0.40 5.32 -2.51
N ASP A 45 -0.21 4.37 -3.43
CA ASP A 45 -1.31 3.49 -3.83
C ASP A 45 -1.32 2.20 -3.00
N ARG A 46 -0.20 1.80 -2.39
CA ARG A 46 -0.09 0.50 -1.69
C ARG A 46 0.26 0.63 -0.22
N VAL A 47 1.27 1.42 0.16
CA VAL A 47 1.66 1.56 1.58
C VAL A 47 0.62 2.37 2.36
N VAL A 48 0.14 3.50 1.83
CA VAL A 48 -0.87 4.32 2.52
C VAL A 48 -2.19 3.55 2.72
N PRO A 49 -2.76 2.86 1.71
CA PRO A 49 -4.00 2.10 1.93
C PRO A 49 -3.79 0.85 2.80
N LEU A 50 -2.58 0.28 2.81
CA LEU A 50 -2.22 -0.79 3.74
C LEU A 50 -2.23 -0.32 5.21
N ASP A 51 -1.82 0.93 5.48
CA ASP A 51 -1.92 1.52 6.82
C ASP A 51 -3.40 1.64 7.27
N ASP A 52 -4.28 2.14 6.40
CA ASP A 52 -5.72 2.20 6.67
C ASP A 52 -6.31 0.82 7.00
N LEU A 53 -5.98 -0.20 6.20
CA LEU A 53 -6.43 -1.58 6.45
C LEU A 53 -5.83 -2.15 7.74
N LYS A 54 -4.57 -1.84 8.04
CA LYS A 54 -3.92 -2.27 9.28
C LYS A 54 -4.60 -1.67 10.50
N VAL A 55 -4.95 -0.38 10.48
CA VAL A 55 -5.69 0.25 11.57
C VAL A 55 -7.02 -0.48 11.80
N ILE A 56 -7.76 -0.81 10.73
CA ILE A 56 -9.00 -1.58 10.84
C ILE A 56 -8.76 -2.96 11.48
N ALA A 57 -7.71 -3.67 11.04
CA ALA A 57 -7.34 -4.96 11.60
C ALA A 57 -7.03 -4.87 13.10
N ASP A 58 -6.23 -3.88 13.51
CA ASP A 58 -5.86 -3.67 14.92
C ASP A 58 -7.10 -3.31 15.77
N LYS A 59 -8.03 -2.51 15.25
CA LYS A 59 -9.29 -2.18 15.95
C LYS A 59 -10.15 -3.40 16.24
N TYR A 60 -10.25 -4.33 15.30
CA TYR A 60 -11.02 -5.55 15.50
C TYR A 60 -10.28 -6.58 16.35
N ALA A 61 -9.04 -6.91 16.00
CA ALA A 61 -8.29 -8.01 16.61
C ALA A 61 -7.75 -7.66 18.01
N VAL A 62 -7.48 -6.38 18.26
CA VAL A 62 -6.96 -5.92 19.55
C VAL A 62 -8.05 -5.17 20.29
N ASP A 63 -8.47 -3.99 19.83
CA ASP A 63 -9.22 -3.06 20.69
C ASP A 63 -10.61 -3.59 21.09
N VAL A 64 -11.41 -4.09 20.13
CA VAL A 64 -12.78 -4.58 20.41
C VAL A 64 -12.76 -5.81 21.32
N ILE A 65 -11.92 -6.79 21.00
CA ILE A 65 -11.78 -8.04 21.74
C ILE A 65 -11.20 -7.79 23.14
N ASP A 66 -10.15 -6.98 23.22
CA ASP A 66 -9.45 -6.65 24.47
C ASP A 66 -10.35 -5.84 25.42
N ALA A 67 -11.15 -4.90 24.92
CA ALA A 67 -12.08 -4.14 25.75
C ALA A 67 -13.07 -5.04 26.50
N ILE A 68 -13.65 -6.02 25.81
CA ILE A 68 -14.60 -6.96 26.39
C ILE A 68 -13.92 -7.96 27.33
N ASN A 69 -12.74 -8.46 26.96
CA ASN A 69 -11.96 -9.34 27.83
C ASN A 69 -11.50 -8.62 29.11
N LYS A 70 -11.02 -7.37 29.01
CA LYS A 70 -10.63 -6.54 30.16
C LYS A 70 -11.81 -6.20 31.04
N ALA A 71 -12.96 -5.86 30.46
CA ALA A 71 -14.19 -5.67 31.22
C ALA A 71 -14.57 -6.94 31.97
N ASN A 72 -14.59 -8.08 31.29
CA ASN A 72 -14.90 -9.38 31.89
C ASN A 72 -13.88 -9.83 32.95
N ALA A 73 -12.64 -9.35 32.88
CA ALA A 73 -11.62 -9.59 33.91
C ALA A 73 -11.71 -8.60 35.10
N GLY A 74 -12.63 -7.64 35.07
CA GLY A 74 -12.77 -6.59 36.07
C GLY A 74 -11.75 -5.45 35.93
N GLY A 75 -11.00 -5.41 34.83
CA GLY A 75 -10.01 -4.36 34.53
C GLY A 75 -10.59 -3.10 33.89
N PHE A 76 -11.71 -3.22 33.18
CA PHE A 76 -12.48 -2.08 32.64
C PHE A 76 -13.85 -1.97 33.34
N SER A 77 -14.26 -0.74 33.61
CA SER A 77 -15.66 -0.40 33.92
C SER A 77 -16.52 -0.43 32.65
N ALA A 78 -17.85 -0.48 32.83
CA ALA A 78 -18.78 -0.45 31.69
C ALA A 78 -18.59 0.79 30.79
N PRO A 79 -18.47 2.03 31.32
CA PRO A 79 -18.20 3.20 30.47
C PRO A 79 -16.90 3.10 29.68
N GLN A 80 -15.81 2.62 30.30
CA GLN A 80 -14.53 2.45 29.59
C GLN A 80 -14.62 1.44 28.45
N ALA A 81 -15.36 0.35 28.65
CA ALA A 81 -15.59 -0.64 27.60
C ALA A 81 -16.46 -0.07 26.47
N ILE A 82 -17.52 0.67 26.78
CA ILE A 82 -18.35 1.36 25.79
C ILE A 82 -17.51 2.35 24.97
N ASP A 83 -16.75 3.22 25.63
CA ASP A 83 -15.89 4.21 24.96
C ASP A 83 -14.89 3.55 24.01
N ALA A 84 -14.30 2.42 24.42
CA ALA A 84 -13.38 1.66 23.57
C ALA A 84 -14.07 1.07 22.33
N LEU A 85 -15.27 0.50 22.48
CA LEU A 85 -16.05 -0.06 21.38
C LEU A 85 -16.52 1.01 20.39
N GLU A 86 -17.01 2.15 20.89
CA GLU A 86 -17.44 3.28 20.06
C GLU A 86 -16.27 3.90 19.31
N SER A 87 -15.14 4.11 20.00
CA SER A 87 -13.90 4.59 19.39
C SER A 87 -13.41 3.65 18.29
N ALA A 88 -13.38 2.33 18.55
CA ALA A 88 -12.98 1.35 17.55
C ALA A 88 -13.90 1.40 16.31
N ARG A 89 -15.22 1.46 16.49
CA ARG A 89 -16.18 1.56 15.37
C ARG A 89 -16.00 2.84 14.56
N SER A 90 -15.80 3.98 15.22
CA SER A 90 -15.56 5.25 14.55
C SER A 90 -14.28 5.18 13.70
N MET A 91 -13.19 4.66 14.27
CA MET A 91 -11.90 4.53 13.58
C MET A 91 -11.99 3.55 12.40
N VAL A 92 -12.65 2.41 12.58
CA VAL A 92 -12.89 1.44 11.50
C VAL A 92 -13.62 2.10 10.33
N ASN A 93 -14.71 2.82 10.61
CA ASN A 93 -15.47 3.49 9.56
C ASN A 93 -14.62 4.56 8.85
N GLN A 94 -13.92 5.40 9.60
CA GLN A 94 -13.08 6.46 9.02
C GLN A 94 -12.00 5.89 8.09
N HIS A 95 -11.25 4.88 8.54
CA HIS A 95 -10.18 4.28 7.75
C HIS A 95 -10.72 3.46 6.58
N TRP A 96 -11.88 2.83 6.73
CA TRP A 96 -12.53 2.13 5.63
C TRP A 96 -12.94 3.09 4.50
N GLN A 97 -13.51 4.25 4.84
CA GLN A 97 -13.86 5.26 3.83
C GLN A 97 -12.62 5.83 3.12
N LYS A 98 -11.50 6.03 3.84
CA LYS A 98 -10.23 6.42 3.22
C LYS A 98 -9.73 5.37 2.23
N TYR A 99 -9.74 4.10 2.65
CA TYR A 99 -9.36 2.99 1.79
C TYR A 99 -10.21 2.92 0.51
N LEU A 100 -11.53 3.06 0.63
CA LEU A 100 -12.44 3.04 -0.52
C LEU A 100 -12.33 4.27 -1.44
N ALA A 101 -11.80 5.39 -0.95
CA ALA A 101 -11.58 6.59 -1.76
C ALA A 101 -10.36 6.47 -2.70
N THR A 102 -9.59 5.38 -2.60
CA THR A 102 -8.43 5.09 -3.46
C THR A 102 -8.85 4.45 -4.77
N GLU A 103 -7.91 4.35 -5.72
CA GLU A 103 -8.12 3.57 -6.94
C GLU A 103 -7.93 2.08 -6.66
N LEU A 104 -9.06 1.36 -6.57
CA LEU A 104 -9.08 -0.08 -6.37
C LEU A 104 -8.96 -0.82 -7.70
N THR A 105 -8.07 -1.80 -7.74
CA THR A 105 -8.06 -2.85 -8.76
C THR A 105 -9.33 -3.68 -8.70
N ARG A 106 -9.56 -4.50 -9.74
CA ARG A 106 -10.71 -5.38 -9.81
C ARG A 106 -10.77 -6.40 -8.67
N GLU A 107 -9.63 -6.99 -8.32
CA GLU A 107 -9.51 -7.98 -7.23
C GLU A 107 -9.78 -7.32 -5.87
N GLU A 108 -9.24 -6.12 -5.64
CA GLU A 108 -9.50 -5.34 -4.43
C GLU A 108 -10.97 -4.96 -4.30
N SER A 109 -11.60 -4.49 -5.37
CA SER A 109 -13.02 -4.14 -5.36
C SER A 109 -13.91 -5.34 -4.99
N GLN A 110 -13.57 -6.53 -5.48
CA GLN A 110 -14.30 -7.77 -5.14
C GLN A 110 -14.14 -8.13 -3.66
N LEU A 111 -12.93 -8.05 -3.12
CA LEU A 111 -12.67 -8.32 -1.70
C LEU A 111 -13.31 -7.25 -0.80
N ALA A 112 -13.30 -5.99 -1.22
CA ALA A 112 -13.92 -4.89 -0.50
C ALA A 112 -15.44 -5.08 -0.41
N GLN A 113 -16.11 -5.47 -1.50
CA GLN A 113 -17.54 -5.78 -1.48
C GLN A 113 -17.89 -6.98 -0.58
N GLN A 114 -16.98 -7.96 -0.46
CA GLN A 114 -17.16 -9.06 0.50
C GLN A 114 -17.00 -8.56 1.94
N ALA A 115 -16.01 -7.70 2.21
CA ALA A 115 -15.80 -7.08 3.52
C ALA A 115 -17.01 -6.24 3.94
N GLU A 116 -17.59 -5.46 3.02
CA GLU A 116 -18.79 -4.64 3.27
C GLU A 116 -19.95 -5.44 3.87
N ARG A 117 -20.16 -6.66 3.39
CA ARG A 117 -21.21 -7.55 3.90
C ARG A 117 -20.91 -8.08 5.29
N LEU A 118 -19.63 -8.18 5.66
CA LEU A 118 -19.16 -8.70 6.95
C LEU A 118 -19.09 -7.61 8.03
N PHE A 119 -19.05 -6.32 7.67
CA PHE A 119 -19.16 -5.24 8.66
C PHE A 119 -20.50 -5.26 9.39
N SER A 120 -21.60 -5.59 8.71
CA SER A 120 -22.94 -5.60 9.31
C SER A 120 -23.04 -6.52 10.54
N PRO A 121 -22.73 -7.83 10.46
CA PRO A 121 -22.81 -8.71 11.64
C PRO A 121 -21.84 -8.30 12.75
N ALA A 122 -20.61 -7.85 12.42
CA ALA A 122 -19.65 -7.37 13.41
C ALA A 122 -20.18 -6.14 14.17
N ASN A 123 -20.69 -5.15 13.44
CA ASN A 123 -21.26 -3.92 14.02
C ASN A 123 -22.50 -4.22 14.87
N GLN A 124 -23.37 -5.13 14.43
CA GLN A 124 -24.53 -5.55 15.21
C GLN A 124 -24.13 -6.20 16.53
N GLN A 125 -23.13 -7.08 16.52
CA GLN A 125 -22.63 -7.70 17.74
C GLN A 125 -22.03 -6.67 18.71
N ILE A 126 -21.26 -5.70 18.19
CA ILE A 126 -20.70 -4.62 19.02
C ILE A 126 -21.82 -3.76 19.64
N GLU A 127 -22.86 -3.40 18.88
CA GLU A 127 -24.00 -2.63 19.38
C GLU A 127 -24.78 -3.35 20.48
N GLN A 128 -24.95 -4.67 20.35
CA GLN A 128 -25.57 -5.48 21.39
C GLN A 128 -24.75 -5.46 22.67
N LEU A 129 -23.41 -5.49 22.57
CA LEU A 129 -22.53 -5.40 23.73
C LEU A 129 -22.55 -4.02 24.37
N ILE A 130 -22.57 -2.95 23.59
CA ILE A 130 -22.75 -1.59 24.12
C ILE A 130 -24.06 -1.50 24.89
N SER A 131 -25.16 -1.98 24.31
CA SER A 131 -26.48 -1.98 24.96
C SER A 131 -26.49 -2.80 26.25
N ARG A 132 -25.81 -3.96 26.28
CA ARG A 132 -25.65 -4.78 27.48
C ARG A 132 -24.84 -4.06 28.54
N LEU A 133 -23.69 -3.47 28.18
CA LEU A 133 -22.82 -2.74 29.09
C LEU A 133 -23.52 -1.56 29.75
N GLN A 134 -24.42 -0.87 29.05
CA GLN A 134 -25.22 0.24 29.61
C GLN A 134 -26.13 -0.20 30.77
N LEU A 135 -26.49 -1.48 30.84
CA LEU A 135 -27.30 -2.05 31.92
C LEU A 135 -26.46 -2.55 33.10
N LEU A 136 -25.15 -2.68 32.92
CA LEU A 136 -24.24 -3.19 33.95
C LEU A 136 -23.62 -2.04 34.75
N ASN A 137 -23.43 -2.28 36.04
CA ASN A 137 -22.81 -1.32 36.96
C ASN A 137 -21.89 -2.08 37.93
N GLY A 138 -20.89 -1.38 38.45
CA GLY A 138 -19.92 -1.96 39.39
C GLY A 138 -18.89 -2.88 38.72
N ASN A 139 -18.44 -3.92 39.44
CA ASN A 139 -17.40 -4.82 38.95
C ASN A 139 -17.97 -5.81 37.91
N LEU A 140 -17.43 -5.77 36.69
CA LEU A 140 -17.86 -6.59 35.56
C LEU A 140 -17.23 -7.99 35.51
N ALA A 141 -16.41 -8.37 36.50
CA ALA A 141 -15.75 -9.67 36.54
C ALA A 141 -16.72 -10.83 36.28
N HIS A 142 -16.43 -11.63 35.26
CA HIS A 142 -17.20 -12.80 34.80
C HIS A 142 -18.61 -12.51 34.26
N GLN A 143 -19.04 -11.25 34.18
CA GLN A 143 -20.39 -10.88 33.72
C GLN A 143 -20.57 -10.95 32.21
N LEU A 144 -19.47 -11.05 31.44
CA LEU A 144 -19.45 -11.08 29.97
C LEU A 144 -18.94 -12.42 29.41
N ASN A 145 -18.79 -13.46 30.24
CA ASN A 145 -18.29 -14.77 29.79
C ASN A 145 -19.06 -15.34 28.60
N THR A 146 -20.38 -15.13 28.55
CA THR A 146 -21.24 -15.61 27.47
C THR A 146 -21.18 -14.75 26.20
N ASP A 147 -20.56 -13.57 26.28
CA ASP A 147 -20.44 -12.62 25.17
C ASP A 147 -19.15 -12.79 24.37
N ILE A 148 -18.11 -13.37 24.98
CA ILE A 148 -16.77 -13.47 24.39
C ILE A 148 -16.81 -14.29 23.09
N LEU A 149 -17.34 -15.52 23.13
CA LEU A 149 -17.34 -16.38 21.95
C LEU A 149 -18.20 -15.82 20.80
N PRO A 150 -19.44 -15.31 21.03
CA PRO A 150 -20.21 -14.63 20.00
C PRO A 150 -19.48 -13.43 19.38
N LEU A 151 -18.73 -12.67 20.18
CA LEU A 151 -17.93 -11.55 19.67
C LEU A 151 -16.86 -12.02 18.68
N TYR A 152 -16.08 -13.05 19.02
CA TYR A 152 -15.12 -13.65 18.10
C TYR A 152 -15.79 -14.14 16.82
N GLN A 153 -16.91 -14.86 16.93
CA GLN A 153 -17.65 -15.38 15.76
C GLN A 153 -18.12 -14.27 14.81
N ALA A 154 -18.44 -13.08 15.34
CA ALA A 154 -18.85 -11.93 14.54
C ALA A 154 -17.65 -11.17 13.93
N VAL A 155 -16.53 -11.10 14.64
CA VAL A 155 -15.36 -10.26 14.28
C VAL A 155 -14.31 -11.02 13.45
N ASP A 156 -14.14 -12.32 13.66
CA ASP A 156 -13.14 -13.13 12.93
C ASP A 156 -13.36 -13.11 11.41
N PRO A 157 -14.60 -13.22 10.87
CA PRO A 157 -14.82 -13.20 9.43
C PRO A 157 -14.38 -11.89 8.76
N ILE A 158 -14.73 -10.74 9.35
CA ILE A 158 -14.30 -9.43 8.82
C ILE A 158 -12.78 -9.26 8.98
N SER A 159 -12.21 -9.70 10.11
CA SER A 159 -10.75 -9.64 10.34
C SER A 159 -9.97 -10.47 9.32
N GLY A 160 -10.48 -11.64 8.96
CA GLY A 160 -9.94 -12.47 7.88
C GLY A 160 -9.99 -11.76 6.53
N LYS A 161 -11.12 -11.12 6.19
CA LYS A 161 -11.26 -10.40 4.92
C LYS A 161 -10.35 -9.17 4.82
N ILE A 162 -10.19 -8.43 5.91
CA ILE A 162 -9.22 -7.33 5.99
C ILE A 162 -7.78 -7.86 5.84
N SER A 163 -7.47 -9.01 6.42
CA SER A 163 -6.15 -9.66 6.26
C SER A 163 -5.87 -10.06 4.80
N GLU A 164 -6.88 -10.55 4.08
CA GLU A 164 -6.77 -10.81 2.63
C GLU A 164 -6.47 -9.53 1.84
N LEU A 165 -7.15 -8.42 2.15
CA LEU A 165 -6.88 -7.12 1.52
C LEU A 165 -5.46 -6.62 1.80
N ILE A 166 -4.97 -6.75 3.04
CA ILE A 166 -3.58 -6.41 3.41
C ILE A 166 -2.59 -7.26 2.61
N ALA A 167 -2.82 -8.57 2.53
CA ALA A 167 -1.96 -9.47 1.76
C ALA A 167 -1.93 -9.09 0.26
N LEU A 168 -3.07 -8.65 -0.29
CA LEU A 168 -3.15 -8.18 -1.67
C LEU A 168 -2.35 -6.89 -1.88
N GLN A 169 -2.41 -5.91 -0.96
CA GLN A 169 -1.57 -4.70 -1.05
C GLN A 169 -0.08 -5.05 -1.10
N ILE A 170 0.37 -5.94 -0.22
CA ILE A 170 1.78 -6.38 -0.16
C ILE A 170 2.19 -7.05 -1.47
N LYS A 171 1.32 -7.90 -2.03
CA LYS A 171 1.55 -8.58 -3.31
C LYS A 171 1.70 -7.57 -4.45
N ILE A 172 0.78 -6.61 -4.57
CA ILE A 172 0.80 -5.60 -5.64
C ILE A 172 2.02 -4.67 -5.48
N ALA A 173 2.35 -4.24 -4.26
CA ALA A 173 3.57 -3.48 -3.99
C ALA A 173 4.84 -4.22 -4.43
N GLY A 174 4.89 -5.54 -4.25
CA GLY A 174 5.97 -6.39 -4.76
C GLY A 174 6.06 -6.39 -6.28
N GLN A 175 4.92 -6.46 -6.98
CA GLN A 175 4.87 -6.40 -8.45
C GLN A 175 5.31 -5.04 -9.00
N GLU A 176 4.94 -3.94 -8.35
CA GLU A 176 5.40 -2.60 -8.71
C GLU A 176 6.91 -2.45 -8.52
N LYS A 177 7.45 -2.98 -7.41
CA LYS A 177 8.89 -3.02 -7.17
C LYS A 177 9.63 -3.79 -8.26
N ASP A 178 9.13 -4.95 -8.66
CA ASP A 178 9.74 -5.76 -9.72
C ASP A 178 9.68 -5.04 -11.08
N THR A 179 8.61 -4.30 -11.36
CA THR A 179 8.47 -3.44 -12.54
C THR A 179 9.53 -2.34 -12.55
N VAL A 180 9.69 -1.62 -11.43
CA VAL A 180 10.74 -0.58 -11.27
C VAL A 180 12.13 -1.17 -11.47
N LYS A 181 12.39 -2.36 -10.92
CA LYS A 181 13.68 -3.05 -11.10
C LYS A 181 13.94 -3.41 -12.56
N GLY A 182 12.93 -3.86 -13.30
CA GLY A 182 13.03 -4.14 -14.73
C GLY A 182 13.36 -2.89 -15.56
N ILE A 183 12.75 -1.75 -15.22
CA ILE A 183 13.05 -0.44 -15.84
C ILE A 183 14.51 -0.05 -15.57
N TYR A 184 14.97 -0.19 -14.33
CA TYR A 184 16.35 0.12 -13.95
C TYR A 184 17.36 -0.74 -14.73
N GLN A 185 17.16 -2.06 -14.78
CA GLN A 185 18.04 -2.98 -15.51
C GLN A 185 18.06 -2.67 -17.02
N SER A 186 16.90 -2.43 -17.61
CA SER A 186 16.79 -2.04 -19.02
C SER A 186 17.51 -0.72 -19.30
N SER A 187 17.44 0.23 -18.36
CA SER A 187 18.14 1.52 -18.47
C SER A 187 19.66 1.34 -18.53
N ILE A 188 20.23 0.48 -17.68
CA ILE A 188 21.66 0.15 -17.71
C ILE A 188 22.06 -0.41 -19.07
N SER A 189 21.31 -1.40 -19.59
CA SER A 189 21.60 -2.02 -20.89
C SER A 189 21.55 -1.00 -22.03
N ILE A 190 20.54 -0.13 -22.05
CA ILE A 190 20.40 0.93 -23.05
C ILE A 190 21.58 1.90 -22.97
N PHE A 191 21.97 2.36 -21.78
CA PHE A 191 23.10 3.29 -21.65
C PHE A 191 24.43 2.66 -22.04
N MET A 192 24.68 1.40 -21.69
CA MET A 192 25.87 0.67 -22.13
C MET A 192 25.95 0.58 -23.65
N ILE A 193 24.83 0.26 -24.32
CA ILE A 193 24.75 0.19 -25.78
C ILE A 193 24.98 1.57 -26.41
N LEU A 194 24.29 2.62 -25.92
CA LEU A 194 24.43 3.97 -26.45
C LEU A 194 25.84 4.53 -26.24
N ALA A 195 26.45 4.30 -25.07
CA ALA A 195 27.83 4.70 -24.79
C ALA A 195 28.84 3.95 -25.68
N GLY A 196 28.66 2.64 -25.88
CA GLY A 196 29.48 1.84 -26.78
C GLY A 196 29.39 2.31 -28.23
N LEU A 197 28.18 2.55 -28.73
CA LEU A 197 27.95 3.11 -30.06
C LEU A 197 28.58 4.51 -30.19
N ALA A 198 28.43 5.36 -29.17
CA ALA A 198 29.02 6.69 -29.17
C ALA A 198 30.55 6.64 -29.26
N MET A 199 31.20 5.71 -28.53
CA MET A 199 32.63 5.49 -28.63
C MET A 199 33.05 5.00 -30.02
N LEU A 200 32.36 3.99 -30.57
CA LEU A 200 32.68 3.44 -31.90
C LEU A 200 32.56 4.50 -33.00
N ILE A 201 31.50 5.31 -32.98
CA ILE A 201 31.30 6.40 -33.93
C ILE A 201 32.40 7.46 -33.78
N SER A 202 32.75 7.84 -32.55
CA SER A 202 33.79 8.84 -32.29
C SER A 202 35.16 8.38 -32.80
N ILE A 203 35.52 7.12 -32.56
CA ILE A 203 36.75 6.51 -33.07
C ILE A 203 36.73 6.47 -34.60
N GLY A 204 35.61 6.06 -35.21
CA GLY A 204 35.46 5.98 -36.66
C GLY A 204 35.53 7.34 -37.38
N ILE A 205 35.10 8.43 -36.74
CA ILE A 205 35.24 9.80 -37.26
C ILE A 205 36.67 10.33 -37.09
N GLY A 206 37.32 9.96 -35.97
CA GLY A 206 38.68 10.37 -35.63
C GLY A 206 39.76 9.69 -36.50
N LEU A 207 39.51 8.45 -36.94
CA LEU A 207 40.29 7.74 -37.96
C LEU A 207 40.03 8.29 -39.39
#